data_AF-X1TXN4-F1
#
_entry.id   AF-X1TXN4-F1
#
_cell.length_a   1.000
_cell.length_b   1.000
_cell.length_c   1.000
_cell.angle_alpha   90.00
_cell.angle_beta   90.00
_cell.angle_gamma   90.00
#
_symmetry.space_group_name_H-M   'P 1'
#
loop_
_entity.id
_entity.type
_entity.pdbx_description
1 polymer ?
#
loop_
_entity_poly.entity_id
_entity_poly.type
_entity_poly.pdbx_seq_one_letter_code
_entity_poly.pdbx_strand_id
1 'polypeptide(L)'
;MIKETMTPQQRVQAAIELRVPDRVPVLPLQTQYFACRYKGLDGYETVRDVERARQAHIEVFYELGGFDGQVIPGISYILPGTLSGIVREPIYKIPGIDLPRDSIIQHDEREILQPEDYDLIANLGWKAFAEKYYSKFNPRTASQILAWGERQTTRYIEDARAWTERGVPVYQGGEIYSPLMFFSMFRTLQQFTLDLYRRPDRVKG
;
A
#
# COMPACT_ATOMS: atom_id res chain seq x y z
N MET A 1 -20.89 25.22 -14.74
CA MET A 1 -20.29 23.88 -14.78
C MET A 1 -19.71 23.66 -16.17
N ILE A 2 -18.49 23.15 -16.26
CA ILE A 2 -17.90 22.71 -17.54
C ILE A 2 -18.77 21.55 -18.05
N LYS A 3 -19.13 21.57 -19.35
CA LYS A 3 -19.88 20.48 -19.95
C LYS A 3 -18.94 19.30 -20.16
N GLU A 4 -19.15 18.22 -19.41
CA GLU A 4 -18.40 16.98 -19.58
C GLU A 4 -18.90 16.22 -20.81
N THR A 5 -17.96 15.76 -21.65
CA THR A 5 -18.24 14.96 -22.86
C THR A 5 -17.55 13.60 -22.85
N MET A 6 -16.72 13.32 -21.84
CA MET A 6 -16.07 12.04 -21.60
C MET A 6 -16.56 11.43 -20.29
N THR A 7 -16.56 10.10 -20.20
CA THR A 7 -16.68 9.42 -18.91
C THR A 7 -15.39 9.59 -18.09
N PRO A 8 -15.44 9.42 -16.75
CA PRO A 8 -14.24 9.32 -15.90
C PRO A 8 -13.10 8.50 -16.52
N GLN A 9 -13.39 7.27 -16.92
CA GLN A 9 -12.39 6.37 -17.50
C GLN A 9 -11.84 6.88 -18.85
N GLN A 10 -12.69 7.40 -19.74
CA GLN A 10 -12.24 7.97 -21.02
C GLN A 10 -11.32 9.18 -20.79
N ARG A 11 -11.67 10.03 -19.82
CA ARG A 11 -10.91 11.23 -19.46
C ARG A 11 -9.52 10.90 -18.94
N VAL A 12 -9.41 9.94 -18.02
CA VAL A 12 -8.12 9.50 -17.49
C VAL A 12 -7.30 8.81 -18.57
N GLN A 13 -7.91 7.94 -19.36
CA GLN A 13 -7.22 7.24 -20.44
C GLN A 13 -6.67 8.21 -21.49
N ALA A 14 -7.43 9.24 -21.87
CA ALA A 14 -6.98 10.28 -22.78
C ALA A 14 -5.73 11.00 -22.24
N ALA A 15 -5.68 11.32 -20.94
CA ALA A 15 -4.52 11.95 -20.32
C ALA A 15 -3.29 11.03 -20.29
N ILE A 16 -3.47 9.73 -19.99
CA ILE A 16 -2.40 8.72 -20.04
C ILE A 16 -1.81 8.62 -21.46
N GLU A 17 -2.67 8.69 -22.47
CA GLU A 17 -2.31 8.61 -23.89
C GLU A 17 -1.83 9.95 -24.47
N LEU A 18 -1.63 10.97 -23.62
CA LEU A 18 -1.18 12.32 -24.01
C LEU A 18 -2.11 13.02 -25.02
N ARG A 19 -3.41 12.68 -25.02
CA ARG A 19 -4.47 13.39 -25.75
C ARG A 19 -5.06 14.49 -24.88
N VAL A 20 -5.83 15.40 -25.50
CA VAL A 20 -6.55 16.47 -24.78
C VAL A 20 -7.88 15.92 -24.23
N PRO A 21 -8.06 15.80 -22.91
CA PRO A 21 -9.33 15.43 -22.32
C PRO A 21 -10.33 16.61 -22.34
N ASP A 22 -11.61 16.33 -22.09
CA ASP A 22 -12.68 17.35 -22.00
C ASP A 22 -12.51 18.30 -20.79
N ARG A 23 -11.84 17.83 -19.74
CA ARG A 23 -11.26 18.62 -18.64
C ARG A 23 -10.11 17.86 -17.99
N VAL A 24 -9.34 18.53 -17.13
CA VAL A 24 -8.29 17.87 -16.33
C VAL A 24 -8.90 16.76 -15.47
N PRO A 25 -8.41 15.50 -15.55
CA PRO A 25 -8.85 14.42 -14.66
C PRO A 25 -8.37 14.65 -13.23
N VAL A 26 -9.19 14.28 -12.25
CA VAL A 26 -8.93 14.40 -10.82
C VAL A 26 -8.96 13.03 -10.17
N LEU A 27 -7.81 12.61 -9.65
CA LEU A 27 -7.60 11.34 -8.94
C LEU A 27 -6.82 11.65 -7.66
N PRO A 28 -7.49 11.95 -6.54
CA PRO A 28 -6.79 12.25 -5.30
C PRO A 28 -6.04 11.01 -4.82
N LEU A 29 -4.75 11.18 -4.48
CA LEU A 29 -4.00 10.18 -3.74
C LEU A 29 -4.40 10.25 -2.26
N GLN A 30 -5.60 9.77 -1.96
CA GLN A 30 -6.15 9.72 -0.61
C GLN A 30 -6.21 8.29 -0.12
N THR A 31 -5.84 8.10 1.15
CA THR A 31 -6.23 6.90 1.89
C THR A 31 -7.62 7.12 2.49
N GLN A 32 -8.31 6.04 2.85
CA GLN A 32 -9.64 6.14 3.45
C GLN A 32 -9.67 6.84 4.82
N TYR A 33 -8.52 7.09 5.46
CA TYR A 33 -8.46 7.81 6.74
C TYR A 33 -9.07 9.20 6.70
N PHE A 34 -8.92 9.94 5.59
CA PHE A 34 -9.57 11.25 5.46
C PHE A 34 -11.09 11.10 5.53
N ALA A 35 -11.65 10.23 4.69
CA ALA A 35 -13.08 10.05 4.62
C ALA A 35 -13.66 9.45 5.91
N CYS A 36 -12.96 8.49 6.52
CA CYS A 36 -13.36 7.90 7.79
C CYS A 36 -13.41 8.94 8.91
N ARG A 37 -12.35 9.74 9.07
CA ARG A 37 -12.32 10.80 10.09
C ARG A 37 -13.38 11.87 9.83
N TYR A 38 -13.56 12.28 8.57
CA TYR A 38 -14.62 13.22 8.19
C TYR A 38 -16.02 12.68 8.52
N LYS A 39 -16.20 11.35 8.46
CA LYS A 39 -17.44 10.64 8.83
C LYS A 39 -17.52 10.23 10.30
N GLY A 40 -16.59 10.71 11.13
CA GLY A 40 -16.60 10.51 12.58
C GLY A 40 -16.02 9.17 13.07
N LEU A 41 -15.34 8.42 12.21
CA LEU A 41 -14.59 7.23 12.63
C LEU A 41 -13.20 7.61 13.14
N ASP A 42 -12.78 6.97 14.21
CA ASP A 42 -11.38 7.04 14.64
C ASP A 42 -10.48 6.05 13.87
N GLY A 43 -9.17 6.15 14.12
CA GLY A 43 -8.17 5.27 13.52
C GLY A 43 -8.38 3.78 13.77
N TYR A 44 -8.81 3.38 14.96
CA TYR A 44 -9.08 1.99 15.30
C TYR A 44 -10.29 1.47 14.54
N GLU A 45 -11.38 2.24 14.49
CA GLU A 45 -12.59 1.91 13.74
C GLU A 45 -12.31 1.78 12.24
N THR A 46 -11.52 2.70 11.68
CA THR A 46 -11.09 2.67 10.28
C THR A 46 -10.42 1.33 9.92
N VAL A 47 -9.61 0.77 10.82
CA VAL A 47 -8.89 -0.49 10.58
C VAL A 47 -9.74 -1.72 10.90
N ARG A 48 -10.61 -1.63 11.91
CA ARG A 48 -11.39 -2.78 12.41
C ARG A 48 -12.69 -3.01 11.68
N ASP A 49 -13.39 -1.93 11.32
CA ASP A 49 -14.66 -1.97 10.59
C ASP A 49 -14.45 -1.56 9.14
N VAL A 50 -13.88 -2.50 8.38
CA VAL A 50 -13.51 -2.30 6.96
C VAL A 50 -14.74 -1.94 6.11
N GLU A 51 -15.91 -2.50 6.45
CA GLU A 51 -17.16 -2.22 5.73
C GLU A 51 -17.62 -0.78 5.96
N ARG A 52 -17.66 -0.33 7.22
CA ARG A 52 -18.02 1.06 7.54
C ARG A 52 -17.01 2.04 6.95
N ALA A 53 -15.71 1.70 6.98
CA ALA A 53 -14.64 2.52 6.45
C ALA A 53 -14.73 2.69 4.92
N ARG A 54 -14.99 1.60 4.18
CA ARG A 54 -15.28 1.64 2.75
C ARG A 54 -16.52 2.50 2.45
N GLN A 55 -17.58 2.32 3.22
CA GLN A 55 -18.82 3.08 3.05
C GLN A 55 -18.60 4.58 3.30
N ALA A 56 -17.80 4.96 4.31
CA ALA A 56 -17.41 6.35 4.54
C ALA A 56 -16.65 6.93 3.35
N HIS A 57 -15.73 6.17 2.77
CA HIS A 57 -14.98 6.58 1.57
C HIS A 57 -15.90 6.83 0.37
N ILE A 58 -16.88 5.96 0.14
CA ILE A 58 -17.88 6.10 -0.94
C ILE A 58 -18.79 7.30 -0.70
N GLU A 59 -19.26 7.52 0.52
CA GLU A 59 -20.10 8.69 0.85
C GLU A 59 -19.37 10.00 0.56
N VAL A 60 -18.11 10.11 1.02
CA VAL A 60 -17.28 11.31 0.82
C VAL A 60 -16.97 11.54 -0.65
N PHE A 61 -16.78 10.48 -1.44
CA PHE A 61 -16.67 10.60 -2.90
C PHE A 61 -17.87 11.34 -3.51
N TYR A 62 -19.10 10.98 -3.11
CA TYR A 62 -20.30 11.64 -3.64
C TYR A 62 -20.46 13.07 -3.11
N GLU A 63 -20.15 13.32 -1.83
CA GLU A 63 -20.21 14.66 -1.24
C GLU A 63 -19.24 15.65 -1.90
N LEU A 64 -18.09 15.16 -2.38
CA LEU A 64 -17.10 15.96 -3.09
C LEU A 64 -17.41 16.11 -4.60
N GLY A 65 -18.55 15.60 -5.06
CA GLY A 65 -18.99 15.68 -6.46
C GLY A 65 -18.38 14.63 -7.39
N GLY A 66 -17.69 13.63 -6.82
CA GLY A 66 -17.04 12.54 -7.55
C GLY A 66 -15.64 12.87 -8.05
N PHE A 67 -14.87 11.81 -8.34
CA PHE A 67 -13.54 11.84 -8.93
C PHE A 67 -13.51 10.97 -10.19
N ASP A 68 -12.47 11.15 -11.00
CA ASP A 68 -12.35 10.44 -12.27
C ASP A 68 -11.75 9.03 -12.13
N GLY A 69 -11.28 8.69 -10.93
CA GLY A 69 -10.72 7.40 -10.59
C GLY A 69 -10.24 7.38 -9.14
N GLN A 70 -10.02 6.17 -8.63
CA GLN A 70 -9.36 5.93 -7.36
C GLN A 70 -7.92 5.49 -7.60
N VAL A 71 -6.99 6.09 -6.84
CA VAL A 71 -5.65 5.51 -6.77
C VAL A 71 -5.71 4.34 -5.81
N ILE A 72 -6.01 4.60 -4.53
CA ILE A 72 -6.03 3.60 -3.47
C ILE A 72 -7.49 3.24 -3.15
N PRO A 73 -7.98 2.02 -3.46
CA PRO A 73 -9.39 1.67 -3.27
C PRO A 73 -9.76 1.43 -1.79
N GLY A 74 -8.77 1.14 -0.94
CA GLY A 74 -8.96 0.74 0.47
C GLY A 74 -7.70 0.78 1.32
N ILE A 75 -7.60 -0.06 2.37
CA ILE A 75 -6.43 -0.15 3.29
C ILE A 75 -5.70 -1.49 3.14
N SER A 76 -6.23 -2.37 2.30
CA SER A 76 -5.67 -3.68 2.03
C SER A 76 -4.79 -3.64 0.78
N TYR A 77 -3.99 -4.68 0.60
CA TYR A 77 -2.97 -4.77 -0.44
C TYR A 77 -3.19 -5.99 -1.33
N ILE A 78 -2.85 -5.89 -2.61
CA ILE A 78 -2.55 -7.07 -3.44
C ILE A 78 -1.14 -7.54 -3.09
N LEU A 79 -1.02 -8.80 -2.65
CA LEU A 79 0.25 -9.41 -2.29
C LEU A 79 0.47 -10.69 -3.09
N PRO A 80 1.71 -11.00 -3.51
CA PRO A 80 2.01 -12.30 -4.08
C PRO A 80 1.75 -13.40 -3.03
N GLY A 81 1.15 -14.53 -3.44
CA GLY A 81 0.79 -15.64 -2.55
C GLY A 81 1.96 -16.49 -2.03
N THR A 82 3.17 -15.93 -1.93
CA THR A 82 4.37 -16.60 -1.43
C THR A 82 4.91 -15.89 -0.20
N LEU A 83 5.63 -16.61 0.68
CA LEU A 83 6.27 -15.99 1.84
C LEU A 83 7.18 -14.83 1.43
N SER A 84 8.05 -15.05 0.43
CA SER A 84 8.95 -14.03 -0.13
C SER A 84 8.24 -12.80 -0.70
N GLY A 85 7.00 -12.97 -1.20
CA GLY A 85 6.17 -11.88 -1.69
C GLY A 85 5.43 -11.11 -0.59
N ILE A 86 5.17 -11.75 0.55
CA ILE A 86 4.45 -11.17 1.67
C ILE A 86 5.41 -10.51 2.67
N VAL A 87 6.52 -11.15 3.02
CA VAL A 87 7.44 -10.62 4.06
C VAL A 87 8.29 -9.43 3.58
N ARG A 88 8.21 -9.08 2.30
CA ARG A 88 8.70 -7.80 1.80
C ARG A 88 7.83 -6.62 2.22
N GLU A 89 6.66 -6.90 2.78
CA GLU A 89 5.75 -5.90 3.34
C GLU A 89 6.10 -5.69 4.84
N PRO A 90 6.47 -4.47 5.25
CA PRO A 90 6.82 -4.19 6.64
C PRO A 90 5.66 -4.47 7.60
N ILE A 91 5.99 -4.83 8.83
CA ILE A 91 4.98 -4.91 9.89
C ILE A 91 4.49 -3.50 10.24
N TYR A 92 3.19 -3.42 10.52
CA TYR A 92 2.50 -2.22 10.91
C TYR A 92 2.19 -2.21 12.39
N LYS A 93 2.29 -1.02 13.00
CA LYS A 93 1.67 -0.68 14.27
C LYS A 93 0.22 -0.27 14.03
N ILE A 94 -0.69 -0.86 14.78
CA ILE A 94 -2.13 -0.72 14.58
C ILE A 94 -2.72 0.27 15.62
N PRO A 95 -3.51 1.28 15.19
CA PRO A 95 -4.27 2.14 16.10
C PRO A 95 -5.08 1.32 17.11
N GLY A 96 -5.09 1.74 18.38
CA GLY A 96 -5.80 1.07 19.48
C GLY A 96 -5.24 -0.29 19.92
N ILE A 97 -4.15 -0.76 19.31
CA ILE A 97 -3.38 -1.93 19.75
C ILE A 97 -1.97 -1.50 20.14
N ASP A 98 -1.23 -0.95 19.17
CA ASP A 98 0.17 -0.53 19.31
C ASP A 98 0.31 1.00 19.40
N LEU A 99 -0.68 1.74 18.90
CA LEU A 99 -0.72 3.20 18.83
C LEU A 99 -1.96 3.75 19.56
N PRO A 100 -1.98 5.05 19.93
CA PRO A 100 -3.19 5.72 20.37
C PRO A 100 -4.36 5.49 19.40
N ARG A 101 -5.58 5.39 19.93
CA ARG A 101 -6.77 4.95 19.20
C ARG A 101 -7.05 5.72 17.91
N ASP A 102 -6.88 7.05 17.93
CA ASP A 102 -7.12 7.92 16.77
C ASP A 102 -5.89 8.10 15.84
N SER A 103 -4.86 7.25 15.97
CA SER A 103 -3.70 7.29 15.08
C SER A 103 -4.04 6.72 13.70
N ILE A 104 -3.19 6.96 12.70
CA ILE A 104 -3.18 6.16 11.47
C ILE A 104 -2.22 4.97 11.65
N ILE A 105 -2.36 3.93 10.82
CA ILE A 105 -1.36 2.86 10.72
C ILE A 105 0.03 3.46 10.45
N GLN A 106 1.05 2.96 11.15
CA GLN A 106 2.44 3.36 10.95
C GLN A 106 3.31 2.13 10.75
N HIS A 107 4.38 2.28 9.97
CA HIS A 107 5.38 1.22 9.85
C HIS A 107 6.13 1.04 11.17
N ASP A 108 6.39 -0.21 11.53
CA ASP A 108 7.23 -0.56 12.66
C ASP A 108 8.71 -0.56 12.25
N GLU A 109 9.26 0.64 12.05
CA GLU A 109 10.64 0.84 11.59
C GLU A 109 11.65 0.26 12.58
N ARG A 110 12.41 -0.74 12.11
CA ARG A 110 13.44 -1.45 12.88
C ARG A 110 14.56 -1.91 11.95
N GLU A 111 15.76 -2.06 12.48
CA GLU A 111 16.91 -2.64 11.77
C GLU A 111 16.75 -4.17 11.64
N ILE A 112 15.91 -4.60 10.68
CA ILE A 112 15.64 -6.01 10.38
C ILE A 112 16.79 -6.64 9.59
N LEU A 113 17.26 -5.93 8.57
CA LEU A 113 18.42 -6.30 7.77
C LEU A 113 19.68 -5.72 8.41
N GLN A 114 20.74 -6.52 8.41
CA GLN A 114 22.07 -6.14 8.84
C GLN A 114 23.00 -6.00 7.63
N PRO A 115 24.15 -5.31 7.74
CA PRO A 115 25.07 -5.15 6.60
C PRO A 115 25.49 -6.47 5.94
N GLU A 116 25.62 -7.55 6.71
CA GLU A 116 26.01 -8.87 6.21
C GLU A 116 24.89 -9.50 5.36
N ASP A 117 23.65 -9.07 5.52
CA ASP A 117 22.52 -9.57 4.75
C ASP A 117 22.57 -9.12 3.29
N TYR A 118 23.28 -8.04 2.94
CA TYR A 118 23.47 -7.63 1.55
C TYR A 118 24.14 -8.73 0.73
N ASP A 119 25.23 -9.30 1.25
CA ASP A 119 25.96 -10.38 0.59
C ASP A 119 25.14 -11.68 0.57
N LEU A 120 24.37 -11.97 1.61
CA LEU A 120 23.47 -13.12 1.63
C LEU A 120 22.37 -13.01 0.57
N ILE A 121 21.77 -11.82 0.43
CA ILE A 121 20.74 -11.55 -0.58
C ILE A 121 21.36 -11.63 -1.98
N ALA A 122 22.55 -11.07 -2.20
CA ALA A 122 23.24 -11.13 -3.49
C ALA A 122 23.57 -12.57 -3.90
N ASN A 123 24.00 -13.41 -2.95
CA ASN A 123 24.38 -14.79 -3.23
C ASN A 123 23.18 -15.75 -3.39
N LEU A 124 22.12 -15.58 -2.58
CA LEU A 124 20.96 -16.48 -2.58
C LEU A 124 19.83 -16.03 -3.51
N GLY A 125 19.77 -14.73 -3.82
CA GLY A 125 18.59 -14.08 -4.36
C GLY A 125 17.49 -13.86 -3.30
N TRP A 126 16.66 -12.84 -3.52
CA TRP A 126 15.61 -12.43 -2.57
C TRP A 126 14.68 -13.58 -2.17
N LYS A 127 14.19 -14.35 -3.14
CA LYS A 127 13.22 -15.43 -2.87
C LYS A 127 13.75 -16.44 -1.85
N ALA A 128 14.93 -16.99 -2.11
CA ALA A 128 15.53 -18.01 -1.24
C ALA A 128 15.95 -17.42 0.12
N PHE A 129 16.47 -16.19 0.13
CA PHE A 129 16.78 -15.48 1.36
C PHE A 129 15.52 -15.29 2.22
N ALA A 130 14.46 -14.73 1.64
CA ALA A 130 13.23 -14.44 2.36
C ALA A 130 12.53 -15.71 2.84
N GLU A 131 12.51 -16.79 2.06
CA GLU A 131 11.93 -18.06 2.50
C GLU A 131 12.71 -18.71 3.66
N LYS A 132 14.05 -18.58 3.64
CA LYS A 132 14.92 -19.13 4.71
C LYS A 132 14.91 -18.28 5.98
N TYR A 133 14.85 -16.96 5.84
CA TYR A 133 15.02 -15.99 6.93
C TYR A 133 13.75 -15.16 7.21
N TYR A 134 12.56 -15.64 6.81
CA TYR A 134 11.30 -14.90 6.94
C TYR A 134 11.02 -14.44 8.39
N SER A 135 11.49 -15.20 9.38
CA SER A 135 11.31 -14.88 10.79
C SER A 135 12.02 -13.61 11.24
N LYS A 136 13.03 -13.13 10.49
CA LYS A 136 13.63 -11.79 10.69
C LYS A 136 12.60 -10.68 10.46
N PHE A 137 11.73 -10.88 9.47
CA PHE A 137 10.76 -9.89 9.01
C PHE A 137 9.43 -10.00 9.75
N ASN A 138 8.99 -11.24 10.00
CA ASN A 138 7.70 -11.51 10.61
C ASN A 138 7.78 -12.72 11.55
N PRO A 139 7.52 -12.53 12.87
CA PRO A 139 7.67 -13.61 13.84
C PRO A 139 6.53 -14.64 13.81
N ARG A 140 5.47 -14.39 13.02
CA ARG A 140 4.34 -15.33 12.87
C ARG A 140 4.76 -16.56 12.08
N THR A 141 3.99 -17.64 12.18
CA THR A 141 4.26 -18.85 11.38
C THR A 141 4.04 -18.57 9.88
N ALA A 142 4.72 -19.33 9.03
CA ALA A 142 4.52 -19.26 7.58
C ALA A 142 3.04 -19.34 7.15
N SER A 143 2.27 -20.25 7.76
CA SER A 143 0.83 -20.40 7.47
C SER A 143 0.01 -19.16 7.85
N GLN A 144 0.33 -18.52 8.97
CA GLN A 144 -0.33 -17.27 9.39
C GLN A 144 0.00 -16.10 8.46
N ILE A 145 1.24 -16.03 7.96
CA ILE A 145 1.69 -15.03 7.00
C ILE A 145 0.94 -15.19 5.67
N LEU A 146 0.91 -16.41 5.13
CA LEU A 146 0.19 -16.73 3.89
C LEU A 146 -1.30 -16.42 4.01
N ALA A 147 -1.94 -16.87 5.09
CA ALA A 147 -3.35 -16.59 5.33
C ALA A 147 -3.64 -15.09 5.51
N TRP A 148 -2.71 -14.32 6.07
CA TRP A 148 -2.84 -12.86 6.13
C TRP A 148 -2.76 -12.23 4.74
N GLY A 149 -1.79 -12.63 3.92
CA GLY A 149 -1.63 -12.10 2.56
C GLY A 149 -2.82 -12.41 1.66
N GLU A 150 -3.40 -13.61 1.78
CA GLU A 150 -4.64 -13.99 1.12
C GLU A 150 -5.79 -13.07 1.54
N ARG A 151 -6.01 -12.88 2.84
CA ARG A 151 -7.05 -11.97 3.34
C ARG A 151 -6.88 -10.52 2.86
N GLN A 152 -5.64 -10.01 2.79
CA GLN A 152 -5.38 -8.67 2.25
C GLN A 152 -5.79 -8.60 0.77
N THR A 153 -5.37 -9.60 -0.01
CA THR A 153 -5.68 -9.65 -1.45
C THR A 153 -7.18 -9.76 -1.70
N THR A 154 -7.89 -10.61 -0.96
CA THR A 154 -9.35 -10.74 -1.06
C THR A 154 -10.06 -9.40 -0.78
N ARG A 155 -9.69 -8.73 0.31
CA ARG A 155 -10.27 -7.43 0.67
C ARG A 155 -9.97 -6.35 -0.36
N TYR A 156 -8.75 -6.32 -0.89
CA TYR A 156 -8.40 -5.40 -1.97
C TYR A 156 -9.31 -5.58 -3.19
N ILE A 157 -9.58 -6.83 -3.59
CA ILE A 157 -10.45 -7.14 -4.72
C ILE A 157 -11.89 -6.67 -4.46
N GLU A 158 -12.38 -6.84 -3.23
CA GLU A 158 -13.70 -6.34 -2.82
C GLU A 158 -13.77 -4.81 -2.85
N ASP A 159 -12.77 -4.12 -2.29
CA ASP A 159 -12.65 -2.66 -2.31
C ASP A 159 -12.60 -2.14 -3.76
N ALA A 160 -11.75 -2.75 -4.60
CA ALA A 160 -11.62 -2.36 -5.99
C ALA A 160 -12.92 -2.58 -6.77
N ARG A 161 -13.60 -3.71 -6.53
CA ARG A 161 -14.91 -4.00 -7.15
C ARG A 161 -15.96 -2.97 -6.76
N ALA A 162 -15.99 -2.55 -5.48
CA ALA A 162 -16.94 -1.55 -5.03
C ALA A 162 -16.80 -0.21 -5.80
N TRP A 163 -15.59 0.16 -6.21
CA TRP A 163 -15.36 1.34 -7.05
C TRP A 163 -15.68 1.09 -8.52
N THR A 164 -15.21 -0.02 -9.10
CA THR A 164 -15.40 -0.28 -10.53
C THR A 164 -16.86 -0.51 -10.90
N GLU A 165 -17.66 -1.13 -10.04
CA GLU A 165 -19.12 -1.28 -10.23
C GLU A 165 -19.85 0.08 -10.24
N ARG A 166 -19.25 1.13 -9.66
CA ARG A 166 -19.76 2.50 -9.69
C ARG A 166 -19.25 3.32 -10.87
N GLY A 167 -18.54 2.68 -11.81
CA GLY A 167 -17.93 3.34 -12.96
C GLY A 167 -16.68 4.16 -12.62
N VAL A 168 -16.10 3.95 -11.42
CA VAL A 168 -14.88 4.63 -10.97
C VAL A 168 -13.70 3.67 -11.12
N PRO A 169 -12.82 3.87 -12.12
CA PRO A 169 -11.66 3.01 -12.32
C PRO A 169 -10.67 3.11 -11.15
N VAL A 170 -10.02 1.98 -10.82
CA VAL A 170 -8.97 1.88 -9.80
C VAL A 170 -7.62 1.72 -10.49
N TYR A 171 -6.63 2.53 -10.11
CA TYR A 171 -5.33 2.60 -10.77
C TYR A 171 -4.15 2.03 -9.96
N GLN A 172 -4.34 1.75 -8.67
CA GLN A 172 -3.37 0.94 -7.93
C GLN A 172 -3.50 -0.53 -8.36
N GLY A 173 -2.36 -1.20 -8.44
CA GLY A 173 -2.25 -2.64 -8.68
C GLY A 173 -1.45 -3.28 -7.55
N GLY A 174 -0.66 -4.30 -7.88
CA GLY A 174 0.31 -4.83 -6.91
C GLY A 174 1.41 -3.81 -6.63
N GLU A 175 1.61 -3.47 -5.36
CA GLU A 175 2.68 -2.58 -4.95
C GLU A 175 4.02 -3.31 -4.97
N ILE A 176 5.05 -2.66 -5.50
CA ILE A 176 6.41 -3.19 -5.48
C ILE A 176 7.31 -2.06 -5.00
N TYR A 177 8.01 -2.30 -3.89
CA TYR A 177 9.05 -1.37 -3.47
C TYR A 177 10.19 -1.38 -4.47
N SER A 178 10.67 -0.19 -4.85
CA SER A 178 11.98 -0.09 -5.47
C SER A 178 13.04 -0.66 -4.51
N PRO A 179 14.20 -1.11 -5.00
CA PRO A 179 15.27 -1.59 -4.13
C PRO A 179 15.64 -0.58 -3.03
N LEU A 180 15.65 0.72 -3.37
CA LEU A 180 15.88 1.80 -2.42
C LEU A 180 14.85 1.82 -1.30
N MET A 181 13.56 1.80 -1.63
CA MET A 181 12.47 1.80 -0.64
C MET A 181 12.50 0.53 0.20
N PHE A 182 12.69 -0.63 -0.43
CA PHE A 182 12.78 -1.89 0.27
C PHE A 182 13.89 -1.86 1.34
N PHE A 183 15.11 -1.49 0.96
CA PHE A 183 16.20 -1.43 1.93
C PHE A 183 16.01 -0.33 2.97
N SER A 184 15.46 0.84 2.63
CA SER A 184 15.17 1.86 3.64
C SER A 184 14.14 1.39 4.67
N MET A 185 13.17 0.56 4.28
CA MET A 185 12.16 0.04 5.22
C MET A 185 12.73 -1.04 6.16
N PHE A 186 13.64 -1.89 5.69
CA PHE A 186 14.14 -3.04 6.46
C PHE A 186 15.52 -2.83 7.07
N ARG A 187 16.34 -1.89 6.58
CA ARG A 187 17.60 -1.47 7.19
C ARG A 187 17.41 -0.21 8.05
N THR A 188 16.23 0.42 8.03
CA THR A 188 15.92 1.81 8.45
C THR A 188 16.44 2.85 7.47
N LEU A 189 15.73 3.98 7.36
CA LEU A 189 16.12 5.06 6.46
C LEU A 189 17.51 5.60 6.84
N GLN A 190 17.75 5.74 8.15
CA GLN A 190 19.01 6.27 8.67
C GLN A 190 20.19 5.38 8.32
N GLN A 191 20.15 4.09 8.67
CA GLN A 191 21.29 3.22 8.44
C GLN A 191 21.51 2.92 6.97
N PHE A 192 20.43 2.76 6.19
CA PHE A 192 20.57 2.56 4.76
C PHE A 192 21.25 3.76 4.09
N THR A 193 20.91 4.98 4.52
CA THR A 193 21.58 6.19 4.06
C THR A 193 23.07 6.19 4.41
N LEU A 194 23.43 5.73 5.62
CA LEU A 194 24.84 5.58 6.00
C LEU A 194 25.55 4.49 5.17
N ASP A 195 24.86 3.41 4.83
CA ASP A 195 25.40 2.31 4.04
C ASP A 195 25.64 2.72 2.58
N LEU A 196 24.84 3.62 2.01
CA LEU A 196 25.10 4.24 0.71
C LEU A 196 26.45 4.98 0.65
N TYR A 197 26.92 5.52 1.77
CA TYR A 197 28.24 6.16 1.89
C TYR A 197 29.34 5.18 2.29
N ARG A 198 29.08 4.31 3.28
CA ARG A 198 30.09 3.42 3.88
C ARG A 198 30.36 2.17 3.06
N ARG A 199 29.38 1.71 2.27
CA ARG A 199 29.40 0.42 1.55
C ARG A 199 28.82 0.57 0.13
N PRO A 200 29.24 1.57 -0.66
CA PRO A 200 28.61 1.88 -1.95
C PRO A 200 28.63 0.69 -2.92
N ASP A 201 29.71 -0.09 -2.94
CA ASP A 201 29.88 -1.24 -3.85
C ASP A 201 28.91 -2.39 -3.57
N ARG A 202 28.36 -2.47 -2.35
CA ARG A 202 27.42 -3.52 -1.95
C ARG A 202 25.96 -3.11 -2.16
N VAL A 203 25.69 -1.81 -2.28
CA VAL A 203 24.32 -1.26 -2.30
C VAL A 203 23.93 -0.72 -3.68
N LYS A 204 24.89 -0.24 -4.48
CA LYS A 204 24.64 0.38 -5.80
C LYS A 204 24.73 -0.61 -6.98
N GLY A 205 24.89 -1.90 -6.68
CA GLY A 205 25.04 -2.97 -7.69
C GLY A 205 23.77 -3.25 -8.47
#